data_AF-A0A0L7L6W0-F1
#
_entry.id   AF-A0A0L7L6W0-F1
#
_cell.length_a   1.000
_cell.length_b   1.000
_cell.length_c   1.000
_cell.angle_alpha   90.00
_cell.angle_beta   90.00
_cell.angle_gamma   90.00
#
_symmetry.space_group_name_H-M   'P 1'
#
loop_
_entity.id
_entity.type
_entity.pdbx_description
1 polymer ?
#
loop_
_entity_poly.entity_id
_entity_poly.type
_entity_poly.pdbx_seq_one_letter_code
_entity_poly.pdbx_strand_id
1 'polypeptide(L)'
;MERWAARGGSVRLRCVHDVAPHLLDKVVFLRHGTKIFQYIRDRKPPYRNFTTPGAVLNQAALRRKVIFLGQDSCLPVCGVVQVVQTVT
;
A
#
# COMPACT_ATOMS: atom_id res chain seq x y z
N MET A 1 13.56 6.04 6.69
CA MET A 1 12.10 5.92 6.49
C MET A 1 11.57 5.08 7.63
N GLU A 2 10.65 5.61 8.43
CA GLU A 2 10.11 4.90 9.60
C GLU A 2 9.33 3.68 9.13
N ARG A 3 9.72 2.50 9.65
CA ARG A 3 9.13 1.20 9.27
C ARG A 3 7.95 0.82 10.16
N TRP A 4 7.58 1.69 11.08
CA TRP A 4 6.58 1.49 12.11
C TRP A 4 5.86 2.82 12.34
N ALA A 5 4.59 2.74 12.73
CA ALA A 5 3.83 3.88 13.23
C ALA A 5 3.61 3.68 14.73
N ALA A 6 3.62 4.78 15.49
CA ALA A 6 3.04 4.77 16.82
C ALA A 6 1.51 4.60 16.72
N ARG A 7 0.88 4.12 17.79
CA ARG A 7 -0.58 4.00 17.90
C ARG A 7 -1.25 5.35 17.62
N GLY A 8 -2.25 5.38 16.73
CA GLY A 8 -2.90 6.62 16.28
C GLY A 8 -2.05 7.43 15.28
N GLY A 9 -0.82 6.99 15.00
CA GLY A 9 0.07 7.59 14.02
C GLY A 9 -0.21 7.09 12.60
N SER A 10 0.51 7.67 11.65
CA SER A 10 0.44 7.26 10.25
C SER A 10 1.82 6.94 9.68
N VAL A 11 1.88 5.95 8.81
CA VAL A 11 3.09 5.59 8.07
C VAL A 11 2.87 5.71 6.58
N ARG A 12 3.88 6.23 5.89
CA ARG A 12 3.92 6.30 4.43
C ARG A 12 4.73 5.15 3.88
N LEU A 13 4.08 4.21 3.21
CA LEU A 13 4.74 3.11 2.52
C LEU A 13 4.98 3.52 1.07
N ARG A 14 6.24 3.42 0.62
CA ARG A 14 6.65 3.73 -0.75
C ARG A 14 7.32 2.52 -1.37
N CYS A 15 6.90 2.17 -2.57
CA CYS A 15 7.64 1.23 -3.40
C CYS A 15 8.72 2.00 -4.16
N VAL A 16 9.98 1.69 -3.88
CA VAL A 16 11.14 2.19 -4.62
C VAL A 16 11.59 1.06 -5.55
N HIS A 17 11.59 1.34 -6.84
CA HIS A 17 11.96 0.40 -7.89
C HIS A 17 12.33 1.20 -9.15
N ASP A 18 13.19 0.63 -10.00
CA ASP A 18 13.75 1.31 -11.17
C ASP A 18 12.91 1.13 -12.45
N VAL A 19 11.73 0.52 -12.33
CA VAL A 19 10.82 0.35 -13.46
C VAL A 19 10.13 1.67 -13.81
N ALA A 20 10.23 2.04 -15.08
CA ALA A 20 9.61 3.24 -15.61
C ALA A 20 8.08 3.21 -15.37
N PRO A 21 7.43 4.34 -15.03
CA PRO A 21 6.00 4.37 -14.72
C PRO A 21 5.10 3.85 -15.85
N HIS A 22 5.54 3.97 -17.11
CA HIS A 22 4.83 3.51 -18.30
C HIS A 22 5.02 2.02 -18.59
N LEU A 23 5.82 1.28 -17.81
CA LEU A 23 5.94 -0.18 -17.89
C LEU A 23 5.27 -0.91 -16.70
N LEU A 24 4.89 -0.16 -15.66
CA LEU A 24 4.12 -0.68 -14.51
C LEU A 24 2.64 -0.93 -14.83
N ASP A 25 2.26 -2.18 -15.05
CA ASP A 25 0.86 -2.55 -15.27
C ASP A 25 0.10 -2.77 -13.97
N LYS A 26 0.80 -3.25 -12.94
CA LYS A 26 0.17 -3.60 -11.67
C LYS A 26 1.11 -3.39 -10.50
N VAL A 27 0.59 -2.82 -9.43
CA VAL A 27 1.26 -2.69 -8.13
C VAL A 27 0.33 -3.19 -7.04
N VAL A 28 0.80 -4.10 -6.21
CA VAL A 28 0.03 -4.66 -5.10
C VAL A 28 0.83 -4.55 -3.81
N PHE A 29 0.21 -3.99 -2.78
CA PHE A 29 0.74 -4.02 -1.42
C PHE A 29 0.08 -5.16 -0.68
N LEU A 30 0.89 -6.02 -0.08
CA LEU A 30 0.50 -7.20 0.67
C LEU A 30 0.97 -7.06 2.12
N ARG A 31 0.14 -7.41 3.09
CA ARG A 31 0.54 -7.58 4.49
C ARG A 31 0.28 -9.04 4.86
N HIS A 32 1.33 -9.77 5.26
CA HIS A 32 1.23 -11.22 5.55
C HIS A 32 0.55 -12.01 4.43
N GLY A 33 0.86 -11.71 3.16
CA GLY A 33 0.26 -12.35 1.99
C GLY A 33 -1.13 -11.85 1.59
N THR A 34 -1.79 -11.04 2.43
CA THR A 34 -3.12 -10.47 2.14
C THR A 34 -3.02 -9.12 1.47
N LYS A 35 -3.77 -8.90 0.39
CA LYS A 35 -3.83 -7.62 -0.33
C LYS A 35 -4.42 -6.54 0.57
N ILE A 36 -3.71 -5.43 0.70
CA ILE A 36 -4.18 -4.24 1.42
C ILE A 36 -4.47 -3.07 0.45
N PHE A 37 -3.75 -3.04 -0.67
CA PHE A 37 -3.95 -2.07 -1.75
C PHE A 37 -3.53 -2.65 -3.09
N GLN A 38 -4.23 -2.25 -4.14
CA GLN A 38 -3.93 -2.64 -5.50
C GLN A 38 -4.15 -1.49 -6.49
N TYR A 39 -3.17 -1.30 -7.37
CA TYR A 39 -3.26 -0.49 -8.58
C TYR A 39 -3.14 -1.38 -9.81
N ILE A 40 -4.03 -1.19 -10.78
CA ILE A 40 -3.98 -1.81 -12.10
C ILE A 40 -4.15 -0.70 -13.14
N ARG A 41 -3.26 -0.63 -14.11
CA ARG A 41 -3.36 0.30 -15.24
C ARG A 41 -4.60 -0.02 -16.09
N ASP A 42 -5.22 1.01 -16.64
CA ASP A 42 -6.35 0.91 -17.58
C ASP A 42 -7.63 0.26 -17.05
N ARG A 43 -7.71 -0.01 -15.74
CA ARG A 43 -8.95 -0.41 -15.07
C ARG A 43 -9.73 0.80 -14.56
N LYS A 44 -11.06 0.71 -14.55
CA LYS A 44 -11.96 1.66 -13.87
C LYS A 44 -12.77 0.95 -12.76
N PRO A 45 -12.61 1.30 -11.47
CA PRO A 45 -11.58 2.19 -10.93
C PRO A 45 -10.18 1.54 -10.95
N PRO A 46 -9.10 2.33 -11.14
CA PRO A 46 -7.73 1.82 -11.23
C PRO A 46 -7.18 1.37 -9.88
N TYR A 47 -7.79 1.83 -8.80
CA TYR A 47 -7.41 1.54 -7.43
C TYR A 47 -8.45 0.65 -6.76
N ARG A 48 -7.97 -0.34 -5.99
CA ARG A 48 -8.80 -1.15 -5.12
C ARG A 48 -8.18 -1.22 -3.74
N ASN A 49 -8.98 -0.87 -2.75
CA ASN A 49 -8.60 -0.87 -1.35
C ASN A 49 -9.19 -2.10 -0.68
N PHE A 50 -8.47 -2.67 0.27
CA PHE A 50 -8.93 -3.80 1.06
C PHE A 50 -8.90 -3.43 2.54
N THR A 51 -9.86 -3.93 3.29
CA THR A 51 -9.92 -3.73 4.74
C THR A 51 -8.73 -4.43 5.39
N THR A 52 -7.94 -3.65 6.14
CA THR A 52 -6.78 -4.16 6.87
C THR A 52 -7.07 -4.09 8.36
N PRO A 53 -7.13 -5.22 9.09
CA PRO A 53 -7.36 -5.17 10.53
C PRO A 53 -6.29 -4.32 11.24
N GLY A 54 -6.76 -3.31 11.97
CA GLY A 54 -5.94 -2.38 12.76
C GLY A 54 -5.19 -1.30 11.98
N ALA A 55 -5.49 -1.13 10.70
CA ALA A 55 -4.98 0.01 9.93
C ALA A 55 -5.99 0.47 8.87
N VAL A 56 -6.19 1.77 8.75
CA VAL A 56 -7.02 2.36 7.70
C VAL A 56 -6.15 3.00 6.63
N LEU A 57 -6.48 2.68 5.39
CA LEU A 57 -5.82 3.23 4.22
C LEU A 57 -6.44 4.60 3.91
N ASN A 58 -5.63 5.67 3.93
CA ASN A 58 -6.11 6.99 3.58
C ASN A 58 -6.29 7.11 2.06
N GLN A 59 -7.52 7.00 1.59
CA GLN A 59 -7.85 6.93 0.17
C GLN A 59 -7.52 8.20 -0.61
N ALA A 60 -7.66 9.37 0.04
CA ALA A 60 -7.36 10.67 -0.56
C ALA A 60 -5.87 10.86 -0.88
N ALA A 61 -5.00 10.10 -0.22
CA ALA A 61 -3.54 10.21 -0.36
C ALA A 61 -2.93 9.08 -1.21
N LEU A 62 -3.75 8.23 -1.84
CA LEU A 62 -3.28 7.10 -2.63
C LEU A 62 -2.65 7.54 -3.95
N ARG A 63 -1.43 7.05 -4.21
CA ARG A 63 -0.74 7.20 -5.50
C ARG A 63 -0.21 5.84 -5.95
N ARG A 64 0.05 5.70 -7.25
CA ARG A 64 0.56 4.46 -7.89
C ARG A 64 1.72 3.77 -7.12
N LYS A 65 2.59 4.55 -6.46
CA LYS A 65 3.78 4.04 -5.74
C LYS A 65 3.77 4.30 -4.22
N VAL A 66 2.75 4.97 -3.68
CA VAL A 66 2.73 5.43 -2.28
C VAL A 66 1.35 5.23 -1.67
N ILE A 67 1.32 4.64 -0.47
CA ILE A 67 0.11 4.54 0.35
C ILE A 67 0.36 5.06 1.76
N PHE A 68 -0.70 5.54 2.39
CA PHE A 68 -0.69 6.01 3.77
C PHE A 68 -1.61 5.11 4.60
N LEU A 69 -1.06 4.57 5.69
CA LEU A 69 -1.81 3.76 6.66
C LEU A 69 -1.86 4.53 7.98
N GLY A 70 -3.07 4.78 8.49
CA GLY A 70 -3.31 5.22 9.86
C GLY A 70 -3.56 4.03 10.77
N GLN A 71 -2.94 3.98 11.94
CA GLN A 71 -3.13 2.90 12.90
C GLN A 71 -4.25 3.24 13.89
N ASP A 72 -5.46 2.77 13.63
CA ASP A 72 -6.65 3.10 14.45
C ASP A 72 -6.87 2.13 15.62
N SER A 73 -6.09 1.05 15.74
CA SER A 73 -6.22 0.10 16.85
C SER A 73 -4.88 -0.43 17.39
N CYS A 74 -4.92 -0.94 18.62
CA CYS A 74 -3.79 -1.51 19.37
C CYS A 74 -3.17 -2.78 18.71
N LEU A 75 -3.65 -3.21 17.54
CA LEU A 75 -3.00 -4.28 16.79
C LEU A 75 -1.70 -3.74 16.18
N PRO A 76 -0.56 -4.39 16.41
CA PRO A 76 0.70 -3.97 15.81
C PRO A 76 0.57 -4.05 14.29
N VAL A 77 0.72 -2.92 13.58
CA VAL A 77 1.07 -2.93 12.14
C VAL A 77 2.55 -3.33 11.96
N CYS A 78 3.08 -4.20 12.83
CA CYS A 78 4.44 -4.74 12.78
C CYS A 78 4.55 -5.88 11.77
N GLY A 79 3.92 -5.73 10.61
CA GLY A 79 3.99 -6.68 9.50
C GLY A 79 4.86 -6.11 8.39
N VAL A 80 5.71 -6.95 7.80
CA VAL A 80 6.39 -6.58 6.55
C VAL A 80 5.31 -6.43 5.46
N VAL A 81 5.21 -5.23 4.89
CA VAL A 81 4.39 -5.01 3.71
C VAL A 81 5.22 -5.32 2.47
N GLN A 82 4.84 -6.37 1.74
CA GLN A 82 5.48 -6.74 0.49
C GLN A 82 4.84 -5.98 -0.66
N VAL A 83 5.65 -5.50 -1.59
CA VAL A 83 5.16 -4.90 -2.83
C VAL A 83 5.42 -5.84 -3.99
N VAL A 84 4.35 -6.25 -4.66
CA VAL A 84 4.43 -7.07 -5.89
C VAL A 84 4.16 -6.17 -7.07
N GLN A 85 5.08 -6.18 -8.03
CA GLN A 85 5.01 -5.39 -9.25
C GLN A 85 4.99 -6.32 -10.46
N THR A 86 4.18 -5.99 -11.45
CA THR A 86 4.17 -6.68 -12.74
C THR A 86 4.54 -5.66 -13.81
N VAL A 87 5.55 -6.03 -14.60
CA VAL A 87 6.07 -5.28 -15.75
C VAL A 87 5.80 -6.13 -16.98
N THR A 88 5.40 -5.49 -18.07
CA THR A 88 5.11 -6.15 -19.35
C THR A 88 6.12 -5.70 -20.39
#